data_AF-A0A9D5VB08-F1
#
_entry.id   AF-A0A9D5VB08-F1
#
_cell.length_a   1.000
_cell.length_b   1.000
_cell.length_c   1.000
_cell.angle_alpha   90.00
_cell.angle_beta   90.00
_cell.angle_gamma   90.00
#
_symmetry.space_group_name_H-M   'P 1'
#
loop_
_entity.id
_entity.type
_entity.pdbx_description
1 polymer ?
#
loop_
_entity_poly.entity_id
_entity_poly.type
_entity_poly.pdbx_seq_one_letter_code
_entity_poly.pdbx_strand_id
1 'polypeptide(L)' 'MTPSARILTALTVFTLFAGVAPPAHAYVDPGTGGFLLQIILGGVAGAMVVLKLYWQRFLALFGRAQPEPADDGDAPDRD' A
#
# COMPACT_ATOMS: atom_id res chain seq x y z
N MET A 1 14.52 30.24 -38.29
CA MET A 1 14.42 28.76 -38.23
C MET A 1 12.95 28.40 -38.16
N THR A 2 12.45 27.58 -39.09
CA THR A 2 11.05 27.13 -39.08
C THR A 2 10.80 26.21 -37.87
N PRO A 3 9.58 26.21 -37.30
CA PRO A 3 9.25 25.38 -36.14
C PRO A 3 9.51 23.88 -36.39
N SER A 4 9.38 23.41 -37.63
CA SER A 4 9.71 22.04 -38.04
C SER A 4 11.19 21.68 -37.85
N ALA A 5 12.11 22.61 -38.13
CA ALA A 5 13.54 22.37 -37.95
C ALA A 5 13.91 22.21 -36.46
N ARG A 6 13.25 22.95 -35.56
CA ARG A 6 13.51 22.88 -34.11
C ARG A 6 13.07 21.54 -33.51
N ILE A 7 11.95 20.99 -33.99
CA ILE A 7 11.45 19.67 -33.57
C ILE A 7 12.41 18.57 -34.03
N LEU A 8 12.87 18.61 -35.28
CA LEU A 8 13.82 17.63 -35.81
C LEU A 8 15.16 17.67 -35.06
N THR A 9 15.66 18.86 -34.75
CA THR A 9 16.88 19.00 -33.93
C THR A 9 16.67 18.47 -32.52
N ALA A 10 15.53 18.78 -31.87
CA ALA A 10 15.22 18.27 -30.53
C ALA A 10 15.12 16.73 -30.50
N LEU A 11 14.46 16.14 -31.50
CA LEU A 11 14.36 14.69 -31.65
C LEU A 11 15.73 14.05 -31.85
N THR A 12 16.57 14.65 -32.70
CA THR A 12 17.93 14.15 -32.96
C THR A 12 18.80 14.19 -31.71
N VAL A 13 18.75 15.31 -30.97
CA VAL A 13 19.48 15.46 -29.69
C VAL A 13 18.96 14.46 -28.65
N PHE A 14 17.65 14.27 -28.55
CA PHE A 14 17.05 13.30 -27.63
C PHE A 14 17.47 11.86 -27.95
N THR A 15 17.45 11.47 -29.23
CA THR A 15 17.88 10.14 -29.67
C THR A 15 19.36 9.90 -29.40
N LEU A 16 20.23 10.90 -29.64
CA LEU A 16 21.66 10.81 -29.33
C LEU A 16 21.89 10.67 -27.81
N PHE A 17 21.14 11.40 -26.99
CA PHE A 17 21.28 11.35 -25.54
C PHE A 17 20.80 10.01 -24.97
N ALA A 18 19.70 9.46 -25.46
CA ALA A 18 19.15 8.19 -25.00
C ALA A 18 20.05 6.99 -25.33
N GLY A 19 20.82 7.05 -26.44
CA GLY A 19 21.70 5.96 -26.87
C GLY A 19 23.00 5.81 -26.07
N VAL A 20 23.34 6.77 -25.19
CA VAL A 20 24.58 6.76 -24.38
C VAL A 20 24.30 6.33 -22.93
N ALA A 21 23.08 5.92 -22.61
CA ALA A 21 22.73 5.53 -21.25
C ALA A 21 23.55 4.29 -20.78
N PRO A 22 24.35 4.40 -19.71
CA PRO A 22 25.10 3.26 -19.17
C PRO A 22 24.16 2.18 -18.59
N PRO A 23 24.63 0.93 -18.45
CA PRO A 23 23.84 -0.14 -17.87
C PRO A 23 23.36 0.23 -16.46
N ALA A 24 22.04 0.32 -16.29
CA ALA A 24 21.41 0.61 -15.01
C ALA A 24 21.48 -0.63 -14.10
N HIS A 25 22.50 -0.70 -13.26
CA HIS A 25 22.52 -1.62 -12.11
C HIS A 25 21.35 -1.25 -11.21
N ALA A 26 20.38 -2.16 -11.01
CA ALA A 26 19.13 -1.99 -10.26
C ALA A 26 19.21 -0.90 -9.17
N TYR A 27 18.98 0.34 -9.59
CA TYR A 27 19.18 1.52 -8.79
C TYR A 27 17.86 1.74 -8.07
N VAL A 28 17.88 1.53 -6.77
CA VAL A 28 16.81 2.04 -5.92
C VAL A 28 17.19 3.49 -5.67
N ASP A 29 16.78 4.37 -6.57
CA ASP A 29 16.92 5.82 -6.38
C ASP A 29 16.36 6.17 -4.98
N PRO A 30 16.94 7.13 -4.25
CA PRO A 30 16.43 7.54 -2.94
C PRO A 30 14.93 7.87 -2.94
N GLY A 31 14.41 8.38 -4.06
CA GLY A 31 12.98 8.61 -4.28
C GLY A 31 12.16 7.32 -4.40
N THR A 32 12.62 6.35 -5.19
CA THR A 32 11.94 5.05 -5.39
C THR A 32 11.99 4.20 -4.12
N GLY A 33 13.10 4.23 -3.39
CA GLY A 33 13.22 3.55 -2.10
C GLY A 33 12.25 4.09 -1.04
N GLY A 34 12.12 5.42 -0.95
CA GLY A 34 11.16 6.06 -0.05
C GLY A 34 9.70 5.73 -0.40
N PHE A 35 9.36 5.74 -1.69
CA PHE A 35 8.02 5.39 -2.16
C PHE A 35 7.66 3.93 -1.86
N LEU A 36 8.61 3.00 -2.05
CA LEU A 36 8.40 1.60 -1.71
C LEU A 36 8.15 1.40 -0.22
N LEU A 37 8.94 2.07 0.63
CA LEU A 37 8.72 2.06 2.08
C LEU A 37 7.34 2.61 2.46
N GLN A 38 6.90 3.70 1.81
CA GLN A 38 5.57 4.27 2.05
C GLN A 38 4.44 3.31 1.67
N ILE A 39 4.54 2.61 0.53
CA ILE A 39 3.55 1.60 0.14
C ILE A 39 3.50 0.47 1.16
N ILE A 40 4.66 -0.02 1.61
CA ILE A 40 4.73 -1.10 2.59
C ILE A 40 4.12 -0.64 3.92
N LEU A 41 4.53 0.51 4.45
CA LEU A 41 4.02 1.04 5.71
C LEU A 41 2.52 1.34 5.62
N GLY A 42 2.06 1.97 4.54
CA GLY A 42 0.65 2.27 4.30
C GLY A 42 -0.20 1.01 4.16
N GLY A 43 0.30 0.01 3.43
CA GLY A 43 -0.35 -1.29 3.27
C GLY A 43 -0.47 -2.05 4.59
N VAL A 44 0.60 -2.10 5.39
CA VAL A 44 0.59 -2.73 6.72
C VAL A 44 -0.35 -2.00 7.67
N ALA A 45 -0.30 -0.68 7.72
CA ALA A 45 -1.21 0.12 8.54
C ALA A 45 -2.69 -0.10 8.15
N GLY A 46 -2.99 -0.08 6.84
CA GLY A 46 -4.33 -0.34 6.32
C GLY A 46 -4.80 -1.76 6.66
N ALA A 47 -3.96 -2.76 6.47
CA ALA A 47 -4.27 -4.16 6.80
C ALA A 47 -4.56 -4.33 8.30
N MET A 48 -3.78 -3.70 9.19
CA MET A 48 -4.04 -3.73 10.62
C MET A 48 -5.39 -3.11 10.99
N VAL A 49 -5.76 -1.99 10.37
CA VAL A 49 -7.06 -1.34 10.61
C VAL A 49 -8.21 -2.24 10.16
N VAL A 50 -8.12 -2.81 8.95
CA VAL A 50 -9.12 -3.75 8.43
C VAL A 50 -9.23 -4.99 9.32
N LEU A 51 -8.10 -5.57 9.73
CA LEU A 51 -8.07 -6.73 10.63
C LEU A 51 -8.72 -6.41 11.97
N LYS A 52 -8.44 -5.24 12.54
CA LYS A 52 -9.05 -4.78 13.80
C LYS A 52 -10.55 -4.60 13.66
N LEU A 53 -11.02 -3.98 12.57
CA LEU A 53 -12.45 -3.75 12.31
C LEU A 53 -13.21 -5.08 12.15
N TYR A 54 -12.59 -6.06 11.51
CA TYR A 54 -13.20 -7.35 11.22
C TYR A 54 -12.75 -8.48 12.15
N TRP A 55 -12.14 -8.16 13.31
CA TRP A 55 -11.53 -9.15 14.19
C TRP A 55 -12.47 -10.31 14.53
N GLN A 56 -13.72 -10.03 14.89
CA GLN A 56 -14.71 -11.06 15.23
C GLN A 56 -15.07 -11.95 14.03
N ARG A 57 -15.22 -11.37 12.83
CA ARG A 57 -15.50 -12.12 11.60
C ARG A 57 -14.28 -12.95 11.20
N PHE A 58 -13.09 -12.39 11.34
CA PHE A 58 -11.82 -13.08 11.11
C PHE A 58 -11.70 -14.28 12.07
N LEU A 59 -11.95 -14.11 13.36
CA LEU A 59 -11.98 -15.20 14.36
C LEU A 59 -13.06 -16.25 14.08
N ALA A 60 -14.22 -15.83 13.58
CA ALA A 60 -15.30 -16.74 13.19
C ALA A 60 -14.89 -17.66 12.03
N LEU A 61 -14.05 -17.19 11.09
CA LEU A 61 -13.48 -18.04 10.04
C LEU A 61 -12.57 -19.16 10.60
N PHE A 62 -11.97 -18.95 11.78
CA PHE A 62 -11.17 -19.95 12.49
C PHE A 62 -12.00 -20.77 13.52
N GLY A 63 -13.34 -20.71 13.45
CA GLY A 63 -14.22 -21.51 14.28
C GLY A 63 -14.40 -21.02 15.71
N ARG A 64 -13.98 -19.79 16.03
CA ARG A 64 -14.22 -19.20 17.35
C ARG A 64 -15.61 -18.57 17.40
N ALA A 65 -16.58 -19.29 17.98
CA ALA A 65 -17.91 -18.76 18.29
C ALA A 65 -17.83 -17.66 19.35
N GLN A 66 -18.75 -16.69 19.29
CA GLN A 66 -18.79 -15.55 20.21
C GLN A 66 -18.88 -16.02 21.68
N PRO A 67 -18.21 -15.35 22.63
CA PRO A 67 -18.51 -15.54 24.05
C PRO A 67 -19.98 -15.19 24.26
N GLU A 68 -20.76 -16.18 24.65
CA GLU A 68 -22.14 -15.99 25.10
C GLU A 68 -22.11 -14.94 26.23
N PRO A 69 -22.92 -13.88 26.16
CA PRO A 69 -22.96 -12.90 27.23
C PRO A 69 -23.34 -13.65 28.51
N ALA A 70 -22.53 -13.48 29.56
CA ALA A 70 -22.85 -14.04 30.86
C ALA A 70 -24.24 -13.55 31.24
N ASP A 71 -25.16 -14.51 31.33
CA ASP A 71 -26.50 -14.32 31.85
C ASP A 71 -26.35 -13.94 33.34
N ASP A 72 -26.23 -12.65 33.61
CA ASP A 72 -26.43 -12.08 34.95
C ASP A 72 -27.94 -12.12 35.26
N GLY A 73 -28.48 -13.33 35.26
CA GLY A 73 -29.84 -13.66 35.63
C GLY A 73 -29.88 -14.14 37.07
N ASP A 74 -30.80 -13.54 37.84
CA ASP A 74 -31.28 -13.98 39.15
C ASP A 74 -30.52 -13.44 40.38
N ALA A 75 -30.60 -12.13 40.58
CA ALA A 75 -30.74 -11.61 41.94
C ALA A 75 -32.20 -11.81 42.35
N PRO A 76 -32.52 -12.70 43.31
CA PRO A 76 -33.89 -12.90 43.73
C PRO A 76 -34.35 -11.63 44.44
N ASP A 77 -35.36 -10.96 43.86
CA ASP A 77 -36.16 -9.97 44.57
C ASP A 77 -36.68 -10.65 45.84
N ARG A 78 -36.16 -10.19 46.99
CA ARG A 78 -36.61 -10.61 48.31
C ARG A 78 -37.48 -9.50 48.87
N ASP A 79 -38.77 -9.81 48.91
CA ASP A 79 -39.85 -9.09 49.60
C ASP A 79 -39.53 -8.81 51.08
#